data_AF-A0A7X3MTM7-F1
#
_entry.id   AF-A0A7X3MTM7-F1
#
_cell.length_a   1.000
_cell.length_b   1.000
_cell.length_c   1.000
_cell.angle_alpha   90.00
_cell.angle_beta   90.00
_cell.angle_gamma   90.00
#
_symmetry.space_group_name_H-M   'P 1'
#
loop_
_entity.id
_entity.type
_entity.pdbx_description
1 polymer ?
#
loop_
_entity_poly.entity_id
_entity_poly.type
_entity_poly.pdbx_seq_one_letter_code
_entity_poly.pdbx_strand_id
1 'polypeptide(L)'
;MTKLICFDALCDAIREAERAQTKYRQASCALARVRAKLDRAVEQAYEQQSFAPLGNLFDEEEAALAVCERAKAQLTSAQKRWRNMGAALAYEKELMLAGRWSRKRLN
;
A
#
# COMPACT_ATOMS: atom_id res chain seq x y z
N MET A 1 25.61 9.91 -14.66
CA MET A 1 25.72 8.55 -14.06
C MET A 1 24.36 7.89 -14.10
N THR A 2 24.11 7.07 -15.13
CA THR A 2 22.92 6.22 -15.24
C THR A 2 23.03 5.11 -14.21
N LYS A 3 22.26 5.21 -13.12
CA LYS A 3 22.18 4.16 -12.10
C LYS A 3 21.43 2.99 -12.72
N LEU A 4 22.16 1.99 -13.24
CA LEU A 4 21.57 0.71 -13.63
C LEU A 4 20.67 0.25 -12.49
N ILE A 5 19.38 0.13 -12.77
CA ILE A 5 18.46 -0.48 -11.82
C ILE A 5 18.80 -1.95 -11.78
N CYS A 6 19.45 -2.37 -10.70
CA CYS A 6 19.74 -3.78 -10.46
C CYS A 6 18.42 -4.56 -10.39
N PHE A 7 18.36 -5.72 -11.04
CA PHE A 7 17.22 -6.64 -10.98
C PHE A 7 16.79 -6.93 -9.53
N ASP A 8 17.77 -7.04 -8.63
CA ASP A 8 17.53 -7.24 -7.20
C ASP A 8 16.74 -6.10 -6.57
N ALA A 9 17.03 -4.84 -6.94
CA ALA A 9 16.32 -3.67 -6.43
C ALA A 9 14.84 -3.65 -6.91
N LEU A 10 14.56 -4.16 -8.11
CA LEU A 10 13.19 -4.32 -8.60
C LEU A 10 12.46 -5.44 -7.85
N CYS A 11 13.11 -6.59 -7.65
CA CYS A 11 12.55 -7.70 -6.87
C CYS A 11 12.23 -7.26 -5.43
N ASP A 12 13.09 -6.46 -4.81
CA ASP A 12 12.87 -5.94 -3.47
C ASP A 12 11.69 -4.96 -3.42
N ALA A 13 11.54 -4.09 -4.42
CA ALA A 13 10.40 -3.19 -4.50
C ALA A 13 9.06 -3.93 -4.69
N ILE A 14 9.06 -5.03 -5.46
CA ILE A 14 7.88 -5.90 -5.59
C ILE A 14 7.53 -6.54 -4.25
N ARG A 15 8.51 -7.16 -3.58
CA ARG A 15 8.33 -7.77 -2.25
C ARG A 15 7.86 -6.75 -1.21
N GLU A 16 8.37 -5.53 -1.26
CA GLU A 16 7.95 -4.43 -0.38
C GLU A 16 6.47 -4.09 -0.61
N ALA A 17 6.03 -3.97 -1.87
CA ALA A 17 4.65 -3.71 -2.22
C ALA A 17 3.69 -4.83 -1.79
N GLU A 18 4.08 -6.10 -1.97
CA GLU A 18 3.30 -7.27 -1.54
C GLU A 18 3.14 -7.33 -0.02
N ARG A 19 4.23 -7.06 0.72
CA ARG A 19 4.20 -6.98 2.19
C ARG A 19 3.29 -5.84 2.66
N ALA A 20 3.41 -4.66 2.04
CA ALA A 20 2.54 -3.53 2.36
C ALA A 20 1.07 -3.83 2.05
N GLN A 21 0.79 -4.57 0.97
CA GLN A 21 -0.57 -4.97 0.61
C GLN A 21 -1.16 -5.93 1.64
N THR A 22 -0.37 -6.91 2.09
CA THR A 22 -0.78 -7.84 3.14
C THR A 22 -1.10 -7.11 4.44
N LYS A 23 -0.24 -6.18 4.87
CA LYS A 23 -0.46 -5.35 6.06
C LYS A 23 -1.71 -4.48 5.93
N TYR A 24 -1.93 -3.86 4.78
CA TYR A 24 -3.13 -3.06 4.53
C TYR A 24 -4.40 -3.92 4.61
N ARG A 25 -4.40 -5.12 4.03
CA ARG A 25 -5.53 -6.05 4.13
C ARG A 25 -5.82 -6.43 5.58
N GLN A 26 -4.79 -6.77 6.35
CA GLN A 26 -4.92 -7.10 7.77
C GLN A 26 -5.51 -5.94 8.58
N ALA A 27 -4.99 -4.72 8.39
CA ALA A 27 -5.48 -3.53 9.07
C ALA A 27 -6.93 -3.19 8.66
N SER A 28 -7.26 -3.32 7.38
CA SER A 28 -8.63 -3.12 6.88
C SER A 28 -9.60 -4.13 7.46
N CYS A 29 -9.22 -5.41 7.58
CA CYS A 29 -10.05 -6.42 8.22
C CYS A 29 -10.23 -6.14 9.72
N ALA A 30 -9.19 -5.68 10.42
CA ALA A 30 -9.28 -5.31 11.82
C ALA A 30 -10.25 -4.13 12.03
N LEU A 31 -10.12 -3.06 11.25
CA LEU A 31 -11.03 -1.92 11.26
C LEU A 31 -12.48 -2.34 10.99
N ALA A 32 -12.70 -3.19 10.00
CA ALA A 32 -14.05 -3.70 9.70
C ALA A 32 -14.67 -4.48 10.86
N ARG A 33 -13.88 -5.25 11.62
CA ARG A 33 -14.34 -5.95 12.82
C ARG A 33 -14.72 -5.00 13.94
N VAL A 34 -13.92 -3.96 14.17
CA VAL A 34 -14.21 -2.94 15.19
C VAL A 34 -15.49 -2.17 14.83
N ARG A 35 -15.65 -1.77 13.57
CA ARG A 35 -16.88 -1.12 13.10
C ARG A 35 -18.11 -1.99 13.26
N ALA A 36 -18.03 -3.27 12.88
CA ALA A 36 -19.14 -4.20 13.09
C ALA A 36 -19.50 -4.39 14.58
N LYS A 37 -18.51 -4.30 15.49
CA LYS A 37 -18.74 -4.31 16.95
C LYS A 37 -19.42 -3.03 17.40
N LEU A 38 -18.97 -1.88 16.89
CA LEU A 38 -19.55 -0.58 17.19
C LEU A 38 -21.00 -0.49 16.70
N ASP A 39 -21.30 -0.93 15.48
CA ASP A 39 -22.65 -0.93 14.90
C ASP A 39 -23.62 -1.72 15.80
N ARG A 40 -23.23 -2.93 16.21
CA ARG A 40 -24.02 -3.74 17.15
C ARG A 40 -24.20 -3.09 18.52
N ALA A 41 -23.16 -2.44 19.03
CA ALA A 41 -23.21 -1.76 20.32
C ALA A 41 -24.14 -0.53 20.28
N VAL A 42 -24.17 0.18 19.15
CA VAL A 42 -25.09 1.30 18.91
C VAL A 42 -26.53 0.81 18.80
N GLU A 43 -26.78 -0.27 18.04
CA GLU A 43 -28.11 -0.90 17.97
C GLU A 43 -28.62 -1.31 19.35
N GLN A 44 -27.77 -1.99 20.13
CA GLN A 44 -28.11 -2.42 21.49
C GLN A 44 -28.34 -1.23 22.44
N ALA A 45 -27.50 -0.19 22.37
CA ALA A 45 -27.67 1.01 23.18
C ALA A 45 -28.99 1.72 22.87
N TYR A 46 -29.38 1.75 21.60
CA TYR A 46 -30.66 2.28 21.15
C TYR A 46 -31.83 1.47 21.70
N GLU A 47 -31.81 0.15 21.57
CA GLU A 47 -32.86 -0.74 22.09
C GLU A 47 -33.03 -0.62 23.61
N GLN A 48 -31.92 -0.48 24.34
CA GLN A 48 -31.90 -0.39 25.80
C GLN A 48 -32.12 1.04 26.30
N GLN A 49 -32.24 2.03 25.41
CA GLN A 49 -32.24 3.47 25.74
C GLN A 49 -31.09 3.87 26.67
N SER A 50 -29.96 3.19 26.56
CA SER A 50 -28.82 3.31 27.45
C SER A 50 -27.55 3.38 26.61
N PHE A 51 -27.03 4.60 26.48
CA PHE A 51 -25.78 4.89 25.77
C PHE A 51 -24.58 4.87 26.73
N ALA A 52 -24.61 3.98 27.73
CA ALA A 52 -23.46 3.71 28.59
C ALA A 52 -22.18 3.58 27.73
N PRO A 53 -21.01 3.99 28.24
CA PRO A 53 -20.07 4.72 27.43
C PRO A 53 -19.53 3.89 26.26
N LEU A 54 -20.04 4.18 25.07
CA LEU A 54 -19.51 3.71 23.79
C LEU A 54 -18.12 4.30 23.50
N GLY A 55 -17.65 5.26 24.32
CA GLY A 55 -16.38 5.97 24.16
C GLY A 55 -15.19 5.05 23.90
N ASN A 56 -15.04 3.98 24.71
CA ASN A 56 -13.95 3.03 24.52
C ASN A 56 -14.00 2.34 23.15
N LEU A 57 -15.18 2.12 22.57
CA LEU A 57 -15.33 1.51 21.23
C LEU A 57 -15.01 2.50 20.12
N PHE A 58 -15.31 3.79 20.32
CA PHE A 58 -14.89 4.84 19.39
C PHE A 58 -13.38 5.04 19.43
N ASP A 59 -12.75 5.02 20.61
CA ASP A 59 -11.29 5.07 20.76
C ASP A 59 -10.62 3.85 20.09
N GLU A 60 -11.19 2.65 20.24
CA GLU A 60 -10.77 1.44 19.53
C GLU A 60 -10.88 1.60 18.00
N GLU A 61 -11.96 2.22 17.50
CA GLU A 61 -12.17 2.46 16.07
C GLU A 61 -11.17 3.47 15.52
N GLU A 62 -10.94 4.58 16.22
CA GLU A 62 -9.99 5.62 15.81
C GLU A 62 -8.55 5.06 15.76
N ALA A 63 -8.17 4.27 16.76
CA ALA A 63 -6.88 3.59 16.76
C ALA A 63 -6.74 2.61 15.59
N ALA A 64 -7.78 1.81 15.30
CA ALA A 64 -7.78 0.89 14.17
C ALA A 64 -7.76 1.62 12.82
N LEU A 65 -8.46 2.76 12.72
CA LEU A 65 -8.49 3.62 11.54
C LEU A 65 -7.10 4.19 11.26
N ALA A 66 -6.43 4.75 12.27
CA ALA A 66 -5.08 5.29 12.14
C ALA A 66 -4.07 4.23 11.65
N VAL A 67 -4.17 3.00 12.15
CA VAL A 67 -3.35 1.87 11.67
C VAL A 67 -3.66 1.55 10.21
N CYS A 68 -4.93 1.52 9.82
CA CYS A 68 -5.36 1.25 8.45
C CYS A 68 -4.87 2.33 7.48
N GLU A 69 -4.99 3.60 7.84
CA GLU A 69 -4.52 4.73 7.05
C GLU A 69 -3.00 4.72 6.87
N ARG A 70 -2.25 4.44 7.96
CA ARG A 70 -0.80 4.28 7.88
C ARG A 70 -0.41 3.14 6.94
N ALA A 71 -1.08 1.99 7.04
CA ALA A 71 -0.83 0.85 6.15
C ALA A 71 -1.17 1.18 4.69
N LYS A 72 -2.24 1.94 4.44
CA LYS A 72 -2.62 2.43 3.11
C LYS A 72 -1.55 3.35 2.53
N ALA A 73 -1.06 4.32 3.32
CA ALA A 73 0.00 5.23 2.90
C ALA A 73 1.30 4.47 2.54
N GLN A 74 1.68 3.47 3.34
CA GLN A 74 2.82 2.59 3.05
C GLN A 74 2.62 1.82 1.74
N LEU A 75 1.44 1.25 1.51
CA LEU A 75 1.12 0.56 0.26
C LEU A 75 1.22 1.49 -0.95
N THR A 76 0.64 2.70 -0.86
CA THR A 76 0.72 3.68 -1.95
C THR A 76 2.17 4.09 -2.24
N SER A 77 2.98 4.30 -1.21
CA SER A 77 4.40 4.60 -1.35
C SER A 77 5.16 3.47 -2.04
N ALA A 78 4.99 2.22 -1.57
CA ALA A 78 5.64 1.05 -2.14
C ALA A 78 5.23 0.80 -3.60
N GLN A 79 3.95 0.95 -3.92
CA GLN A 79 3.45 0.85 -5.29
C GLN A 79 4.03 1.94 -6.20
N LYS A 80 4.13 3.18 -5.72
CA LYS A 80 4.77 4.28 -6.47
C LYS A 80 6.23 3.97 -6.75
N ARG A 81 6.98 3.48 -5.76
CA ARG A 81 8.37 3.06 -5.92
C ARG A 81 8.51 1.97 -6.98
N TRP A 82 7.71 0.92 -6.88
CA TRP A 82 7.71 -0.17 -7.86
C TRP A 82 7.42 0.32 -9.29
N ARG A 83 6.39 1.15 -9.48
CA ARG A 83 6.05 1.74 -10.79
C ARG A 83 7.20 2.58 -11.35
N ASN A 84 7.82 3.42 -10.53
CA ASN A 84 8.95 4.25 -10.94
C ASN A 84 10.15 3.41 -11.38
N MET A 85 10.45 2.32 -10.67
CA MET A 85 11.52 1.40 -11.04
C MET A 85 11.20 0.67 -12.36
N GLY A 86 9.96 0.24 -12.55
CA GLY A 86 9.51 -0.37 -13.81
C GLY A 86 9.66 0.60 -15.00
N ALA A 87 9.27 1.85 -14.82
CA ALA A 87 9.39 2.89 -15.85
C ALA A 87 10.86 3.17 -16.20
N ALA A 88 11.74 3.29 -15.19
CA ALA A 88 13.15 3.52 -15.42
C ALA A 88 13.85 2.32 -16.09
N LEU A 89 13.48 1.08 -15.75
CA LEU A 89 13.98 -0.10 -16.44
C LEU A 89 13.50 -0.16 -17.90
N ALA A 90 12.24 0.21 -18.18
CA ALA A 90 11.73 0.30 -19.55
C ALA A 90 12.50 1.34 -20.37
N TYR A 91 12.74 2.52 -19.79
CA TYR A 91 13.55 3.57 -20.41
C TYR A 91 14.99 3.11 -20.71
N GLU A 92 15.64 2.41 -19.79
CA GLU A 92 16.98 1.84 -20.04
C GLU A 92 16.97 0.83 -21.19
N LYS A 93 15.94 -0.03 -21.29
CA LYS A 93 15.79 -0.98 -22.39
C LYS A 93 15.62 -0.27 -23.74
N GLU A 94 14.80 0.77 -23.80
CA GLU A 94 14.59 1.58 -25.01
C GLU A 94 15.90 2.25 -25.45
N LEU A 95 16.66 2.83 -24.51
CA LEU A 95 17.96 3.44 -24.79
C LEU A 95 18.97 2.43 -25.34
N MET A 96 19.02 1.22 -24.76
CA MET A 96 19.91 0.14 -25.25
C MET A 96 19.54 -0.34 -26.66
N LEU A 97 18.24 -0.45 -26.95
CA LEU A 97 17.75 -0.82 -28.29
C LEU A 97 18.08 0.26 -29.32
N ALA A 98 17.83 1.53 -29.01
CA ALA A 98 18.17 2.66 -29.86
C ALA A 98 19.69 2.77 -30.12
N GLY A 99 20.52 2.55 -29.08
CA GLY A 99 21.97 2.53 -29.19
C GLY A 99 22.51 1.38 -30.06
N ARG A 100 21.89 0.19 -30.02
CA ARG A 100 22.23 -0.95 -30.90
C ARG A 100 21.98 -0.67 -32.38
N TRP A 101 21.02 0.20 -32.71
CA TRP A 101 20.69 0.53 -34.11
C TRP A 101 21.67 1.55 -34.72
N SER A 102 22.39 2.31 -33.90
CA SER A 102 23.38 3.30 -34.37
C SER A 102 24.71 2.71 -34.89
N ARG A 103 25.08 1.49 -34.47
CA ARG A 103 26.35 0.84 -34.88
C ARG A 103 26.33 0.14 -36.23
N LYS A 104 25.16 0.02 -36.89
CA LYS A 104 25.03 -0.61 -38.22
C LYS A 104 24.88 0.38 -39.38
N ARG A 105 25.10 1.68 -39.14
CA ARG A 105 25.22 2.69 -40.20
C ARG A 105 26.55 3.44 -40.06
N LEU A 106 27.65 2.71 -40.19
CA LEU A 106 28.97 3.25 -40.50
C LEU A 106 29.69 2.17 -41.32
N ASN A 107 29.33 2.16 -42.61
CA ASN A 107 30.09 1.77 -43.81
C ASN A 107 29.09 1.39 -44.90
#